data_AF-A0A482IL53-F1
#
_entry.id   AF-A0A482IL53-F1
#
_cell.length_a   1.000
_cell.length_b   1.000
_cell.length_c   1.000
_cell.angle_alpha   90.00
_cell.angle_beta   90.00
_cell.angle_gamma   90.00
#
_symmetry.space_group_name_H-M   'P 1'
#
loop_
_entity.id
_entity.type
_entity.pdbx_description
1 polymer ?
#
loop_
_entity_poly.entity_id
_entity_poly.type
_entity_poly.pdbx_seq_one_letter_code
_entity_poly.pdbx_strand_id
1 'polypeptide(L)'
;MFAPSEGHRHLAECRLSCRSERDGVSELLLNILSNAIRKLKFMSNYQERFAEEIERVGGVSAVASSLGVARNTIYNWIAKGNVPLASLMGLASLLGVDVNYVLTGQRSSADLSTEESLLLSRYRQASPAVKLAVQGALLGGTAPAGSTFVTHGNVGQVIHGDVVNTEPLFVGGEPKKRK
;
A
#
# COMPACT_ATOMS: atom_id res chain seq x y z
N MET A 1 -50.32 59.19 -30.66
CA MET A 1 -49.92 58.43 -29.45
C MET A 1 -49.06 57.27 -29.94
N PHE A 2 -47.79 57.25 -29.53
CA PHE A 2 -46.67 56.62 -30.24
C PHE A 2 -46.67 55.08 -30.16
N ALA A 3 -46.55 54.41 -31.31
CA ALA A 3 -46.16 53.01 -31.37
C ALA A 3 -44.67 52.88 -31.01
N PRO A 4 -44.26 51.96 -30.13
CA PRO A 4 -42.85 51.75 -29.80
C PRO A 4 -42.07 51.22 -31.01
N SER A 5 -40.89 51.80 -31.20
CA SER A 5 -39.95 51.62 -32.32
C SER A 5 -39.39 50.19 -32.45
N GLU A 6 -39.03 49.82 -33.69
CA GLU A 6 -38.52 48.50 -34.11
C GLU A 6 -37.28 48.00 -33.35
N GLY A 7 -36.57 48.88 -32.64
CA GLY A 7 -35.41 48.51 -31.81
C GLY A 7 -35.73 47.49 -30.70
N HIS A 8 -36.99 47.38 -30.26
CA HIS A 8 -37.38 46.42 -29.23
C HIS A 8 -37.56 44.98 -29.73
N ARG A 9 -37.76 44.75 -31.04
CA ARG A 9 -37.99 43.40 -31.59
C ARG A 9 -36.68 42.64 -31.80
N HIS A 10 -35.63 43.33 -32.25
CA HIS A 10 -34.31 42.71 -32.45
C HIS A 10 -33.67 42.25 -31.13
N LEU A 11 -33.92 42.98 -30.04
CA LEU A 11 -33.48 42.58 -28.69
C LEU A 11 -34.20 41.33 -28.16
N ALA A 12 -35.42 41.04 -28.63
CA ALA A 12 -36.19 39.88 -28.19
C ALA A 12 -35.71 38.59 -28.88
N GLU A 13 -35.42 38.64 -30.19
CA GLU A 13 -34.90 37.49 -30.95
C GLU A 13 -33.46 37.13 -30.54
N CYS A 14 -32.62 38.14 -30.29
CA CYS A 14 -31.28 37.93 -29.75
C CYS A 14 -31.32 37.24 -28.37
N ARG A 15 -32.36 37.52 -27.56
CA ARG A 15 -32.59 36.86 -26.26
C ARG A 15 -32.96 35.38 -26.36
N LEU A 16 -33.67 34.97 -27.42
CA LEU A 16 -34.10 33.59 -27.66
C LEU A 16 -32.94 32.73 -28.17
N SER A 17 -32.14 33.24 -29.11
CA SER A 17 -30.92 32.55 -29.60
C SER A 17 -29.89 32.37 -28.48
N CYS A 18 -29.66 33.40 -27.66
CA CYS A 18 -28.80 33.26 -26.48
C CYS A 18 -29.41 32.37 -25.37
N ARG A 19 -30.71 32.06 -25.40
CA ARG A 19 -31.35 31.15 -24.43
C ARG A 19 -31.21 29.69 -24.87
N SER A 20 -31.46 29.35 -26.14
CA SER A 20 -31.25 27.98 -26.65
C SER A 20 -29.80 27.53 -26.58
N GLU A 21 -28.85 28.45 -26.76
CA GLU A 21 -27.42 28.15 -26.66
C GLU A 21 -26.95 27.97 -25.21
N ARG A 22 -27.59 28.67 -24.26
CA ARG A 22 -27.39 28.42 -22.82
C ARG A 22 -28.01 27.09 -22.37
N ASP A 23 -29.13 26.68 -22.98
CA ASP A 23 -29.78 25.39 -22.68
C ASP A 23 -28.91 24.22 -23.18
N GLY A 24 -28.33 24.31 -24.39
CA GLY A 24 -27.42 23.30 -24.93
C GLY A 24 -26.11 23.15 -24.14
N VAL A 25 -25.53 24.26 -23.66
CA VAL A 25 -24.35 24.23 -22.79
C VAL A 25 -24.70 23.67 -21.41
N SER A 26 -25.89 23.98 -20.88
CA SER A 26 -26.36 23.42 -19.61
C SER A 26 -26.59 21.91 -19.68
N GLU A 27 -27.10 21.40 -20.81
CA GLU A 27 -27.33 19.97 -21.02
C GLU A 27 -26.02 19.20 -21.25
N LEU A 28 -25.07 19.78 -22.00
CA LEU A 28 -23.70 19.27 -22.13
C LEU A 28 -22.97 19.23 -20.78
N LEU A 29 -23.09 20.30 -19.97
CA LEU A 29 -22.49 20.35 -18.64
C LEU A 29 -23.15 19.36 -17.67
N LEU A 30 -24.49 19.20 -17.72
CA LEU A 30 -25.20 18.20 -16.94
C LEU A 30 -24.80 16.77 -17.35
N ASN A 31 -24.58 16.52 -18.64
CA ASN A 31 -24.10 15.22 -19.14
C ASN A 31 -22.64 14.95 -18.76
N ILE A 32 -21.76 15.95 -18.84
CA ILE A 32 -20.36 15.82 -18.43
C ILE A 32 -20.25 15.64 -16.91
N LEU A 33 -21.04 16.38 -16.12
CA LEU A 33 -21.12 16.23 -14.67
C LEU A 33 -21.74 14.89 -14.27
N SER A 34 -22.80 14.41 -14.94
CA SER A 34 -23.38 13.09 -14.68
C SER A 34 -22.43 11.95 -15.06
N ASN A 35 -21.65 12.10 -16.14
CA ASN A 35 -20.61 11.14 -16.49
C ASN A 35 -19.43 11.20 -15.51
N ALA A 36 -19.01 12.37 -15.05
CA ALA A 36 -17.97 12.49 -14.04
C ALA A 36 -18.42 11.92 -12.67
N ILE A 37 -19.66 12.16 -12.26
CA ILE A 37 -20.29 11.60 -11.04
C ILE A 37 -20.46 10.08 -11.18
N ARG A 38 -20.76 9.56 -12.37
CA ARG A 38 -20.77 8.10 -12.65
C ARG A 38 -19.35 7.52 -12.60
N LYS A 39 -18.36 8.22 -13.16
CA LYS A 39 -16.93 7.84 -13.17
C LYS A 39 -16.29 7.93 -11.78
N LEU A 40 -16.79 8.80 -10.89
CA LEU A 40 -16.43 8.90 -9.47
C LEU A 40 -17.16 7.88 -8.58
N LYS A 41 -18.45 7.57 -8.84
CA LYS A 41 -19.16 6.46 -8.15
C LYS A 41 -18.51 5.10 -8.43
N PHE A 42 -17.77 5.02 -9.53
CA PHE A 42 -17.04 3.88 -10.04
C PHE A 42 -15.55 3.89 -9.65
N MET A 43 -15.09 4.82 -8.78
CA MET A 43 -13.73 4.79 -8.19
C MET A 43 -13.49 3.61 -7.21
N SER A 44 -14.30 2.54 -7.27
CA SER A 44 -13.86 1.14 -7.53
C SER A 44 -15.01 0.20 -7.20
N ASN A 45 -15.68 -0.38 -8.18
CA ASN A 45 -16.80 -1.30 -7.91
C ASN A 45 -16.24 -2.65 -7.43
N TYR A 46 -16.91 -3.33 -6.50
CA TYR A 46 -16.49 -4.66 -6.00
C TYR A 46 -16.19 -5.63 -7.15
N GLN A 47 -17.03 -5.58 -8.18
CA GLN A 47 -16.93 -6.36 -9.42
C GLN A 47 -15.59 -6.14 -10.14
N GLU A 48 -15.10 -4.91 -10.19
CA GLU A 48 -13.86 -4.56 -10.89
C GLU A 48 -12.66 -5.03 -10.09
N ARG A 49 -12.63 -4.76 -8.79
CA ARG A 49 -11.56 -5.23 -7.91
C ARG A 49 -11.51 -6.75 -7.88
N PHE A 50 -12.67 -7.40 -7.93
CA PHE A 50 -12.76 -8.84 -8.06
C PHE A 50 -12.22 -9.32 -9.41
N ALA A 51 -12.58 -8.68 -10.53
CA ALA A 51 -12.05 -9.03 -11.85
C ALA A 51 -10.52 -8.86 -11.92
N GLU A 52 -10.00 -7.75 -11.38
CA GLU A 52 -8.56 -7.49 -11.31
C GLU A 52 -7.82 -8.57 -10.51
N GLU A 53 -8.39 -9.00 -9.39
CA GLU A 53 -7.79 -10.10 -8.62
C GLU A 53 -7.86 -11.44 -9.33
N ILE A 54 -8.95 -11.73 -10.04
CA ILE A 54 -9.09 -12.94 -10.83
C ILE A 54 -8.03 -12.98 -11.94
N GLU A 55 -7.78 -11.86 -12.62
CA GLU A 55 -6.70 -11.75 -13.60
C GLU A 55 -5.33 -11.93 -12.95
N ARG A 56 -5.08 -11.31 -11.79
CA ARG A 56 -3.79 -11.43 -11.07
C ARG A 56 -3.42 -12.87 -10.74
N VAL A 57 -4.40 -13.72 -10.39
CA VAL A 57 -4.15 -15.12 -9.99
C VAL A 57 -4.11 -16.11 -11.16
N GLY A 58 -4.10 -15.64 -12.41
CA GLY A 58 -4.02 -16.48 -13.60
C GLY A 58 -5.29 -16.53 -14.45
N GLY A 59 -6.22 -15.61 -14.20
CA GLY A 59 -7.43 -15.41 -14.99
C GLY A 59 -8.53 -16.45 -14.74
N VAL A 60 -9.64 -16.25 -15.44
CA VAL A 60 -10.89 -17.02 -15.25
C VAL A 60 -10.70 -18.53 -15.47
N SER A 61 -9.82 -18.94 -16.38
CA SER A 61 -9.59 -20.35 -16.68
C SER A 61 -8.85 -21.08 -15.56
N ALA A 62 -7.84 -20.43 -14.95
CA ALA A 62 -7.09 -21.00 -13.84
C ALA A 62 -7.97 -21.12 -12.59
N VAL A 63 -8.75 -20.07 -12.31
CA VAL A 63 -9.70 -20.05 -11.20
C VAL A 63 -10.79 -21.11 -11.35
N ALA A 64 -11.40 -21.23 -12.53
CA ALA A 64 -12.42 -22.22 -12.82
C ALA A 64 -11.90 -23.65 -12.58
N SER A 65 -10.68 -23.93 -13.04
CA SER A 65 -10.04 -25.24 -12.89
C SER A 65 -9.72 -25.55 -11.42
N SER A 66 -9.22 -24.56 -10.68
CA SER A 66 -8.82 -24.71 -9.28
C SER A 66 -10.02 -24.87 -8.33
N LEU A 67 -11.14 -24.20 -8.60
CA LEU A 67 -12.37 -24.30 -7.82
C LEU A 67 -13.31 -25.42 -8.29
N GLY A 68 -13.06 -26.03 -9.44
CA GLY A 68 -13.95 -27.02 -10.04
C GLY A 68 -15.30 -26.45 -10.50
N VAL A 69 -15.35 -25.16 -10.87
CA VAL A 69 -16.59 -24.48 -11.30
C VAL A 69 -16.52 -24.09 -12.78
N ALA A 70 -17.67 -23.99 -13.43
CA ALA A 70 -17.73 -23.56 -14.82
C ALA A 70 -17.24 -22.10 -15.00
N ARG A 71 -16.54 -21.80 -16.10
CA ARG A 71 -16.08 -20.43 -16.42
C ARG A 71 -17.22 -19.41 -16.45
N ASN A 72 -18.40 -19.79 -16.96
CA ASN A 72 -19.59 -18.93 -16.95
C ASN A 72 -20.04 -18.53 -15.54
N THR A 73 -19.82 -19.40 -14.54
CA THR A 73 -20.11 -19.08 -13.15
C THR A 73 -19.22 -17.95 -12.66
N ILE A 74 -17.93 -17.98 -12.99
CA ILE A 74 -16.98 -16.90 -12.66
C ILE A 74 -17.34 -15.60 -13.39
N TYR A 75 -17.69 -15.65 -14.68
CA TYR A 75 -18.15 -14.45 -15.40
C TYR A 75 -19.42 -13.85 -14.78
N ASN A 76 -20.36 -14.70 -14.35
CA ASN A 76 -21.56 -14.26 -13.64
C ASN A 76 -21.23 -13.62 -12.29
N TRP A 77 -20.25 -14.15 -11.56
CA TRP A 77 -19.77 -13.57 -10.31
C TRP A 77 -19.14 -12.20 -10.52
N ILE A 78 -18.29 -12.06 -11.53
CA ILE A 78 -17.68 -10.78 -11.90
C ILE A 78 -18.77 -9.77 -12.30
N ALA A 79 -19.74 -10.17 -13.13
CA ALA A 79 -20.77 -9.26 -13.61
C ALA A 79 -21.80 -8.86 -12.54
N LYS A 80 -22.22 -9.82 -11.69
CA LYS A 80 -23.32 -9.63 -10.73
C LYS A 80 -22.85 -9.33 -9.32
N GLY A 81 -21.59 -9.58 -8.99
CA GLY A 81 -21.02 -9.36 -7.66
C GLY A 81 -21.53 -10.33 -6.59
N ASN A 82 -22.18 -11.44 -6.96
CA ASN A 82 -22.74 -12.41 -6.03
C ASN A 82 -21.88 -13.67 -5.99
N VAL A 83 -20.82 -13.63 -5.17
CA VAL A 83 -19.90 -14.75 -4.95
C VAL A 83 -20.30 -15.51 -3.68
N PRO A 84 -20.55 -16.83 -3.74
CA PRO A 84 -20.78 -17.63 -2.54
C PRO A 84 -19.57 -17.57 -1.60
N LEU A 85 -19.82 -17.48 -0.29
CA LEU A 85 -18.75 -17.37 0.71
C LEU A 85 -17.76 -18.55 0.65
N ALA A 86 -18.26 -19.77 0.44
CA ALA A 86 -17.43 -20.96 0.28
C ALA A 86 -16.45 -20.83 -0.90
N SER A 87 -16.90 -20.28 -2.02
CA SER A 87 -16.06 -20.04 -3.20
C SER A 87 -15.06 -18.91 -2.95
N LEU A 88 -15.44 -17.86 -2.23
CA LEU A 88 -14.53 -16.77 -1.85
C LEU A 88 -13.40 -17.25 -0.93
N MET A 89 -13.71 -18.13 0.03
CA MET A 89 -12.69 -18.77 0.87
C MET A 89 -11.78 -19.71 0.07
N GLY A 90 -12.34 -20.44 -0.90
CA GLY A 90 -11.56 -21.25 -1.83
C GLY A 90 -10.58 -20.40 -2.66
N LEU A 91 -11.03 -19.25 -3.16
CA LEU A 91 -10.18 -18.30 -3.90
C LEU A 91 -9.02 -17.78 -3.04
N ALA A 92 -9.29 -17.43 -1.78
CA ALA A 92 -8.26 -16.94 -0.87
C ALA A 92 -7.24 -18.02 -0.50
N SER A 93 -7.69 -19.23 -0.19
CA SER A 93 -6.83 -20.31 0.30
C SER A 93 -6.06 -21.02 -0.82
N LEU A 94 -6.68 -21.23 -1.98
CA LEU A 94 -6.08 -22.00 -3.08
C LEU A 94 -5.30 -21.14 -4.07
N LEU A 95 -5.79 -19.94 -4.37
CA LEU A 95 -5.19 -19.06 -5.39
C LEU A 95 -4.57 -17.79 -4.79
N GLY A 96 -4.70 -17.58 -3.48
CA GLY A 96 -4.14 -16.40 -2.81
C GLY A 96 -4.81 -15.09 -3.25
N VAL A 97 -6.11 -15.12 -3.57
CA VAL A 97 -6.88 -13.90 -3.87
C VAL A 97 -6.97 -13.00 -2.63
N ASP A 98 -6.68 -11.70 -2.81
CA ASP A 98 -6.76 -10.72 -1.73
C ASP A 98 -8.22 -10.29 -1.49
N VAL A 99 -8.91 -11.01 -0.61
CA VAL A 99 -10.32 -10.74 -0.28
C VAL A 99 -10.51 -9.35 0.34
N ASN A 100 -9.53 -8.87 1.13
CA ASN A 100 -9.62 -7.54 1.71
C ASN A 100 -9.59 -6.48 0.60
N TYR A 101 -8.69 -6.60 -0.37
CA TYR A 101 -8.66 -5.69 -1.52
C TYR A 101 -9.97 -5.68 -2.29
N VAL A 102 -10.53 -6.86 -2.55
CA VAL A 102 -11.80 -6.96 -3.28
C VAL A 102 -12.93 -6.23 -2.53
N LEU A 103 -12.99 -6.37 -1.21
CA LEU A 103 -14.06 -5.80 -0.38
C LEU A 103 -13.84 -4.31 -0.07
N THR A 104 -12.64 -3.92 0.32
CA THR A 104 -12.32 -2.59 0.88
C THR A 104 -11.62 -1.67 -0.11
N GLY A 105 -11.09 -2.21 -1.21
CA GLY A 105 -10.23 -1.47 -2.13
C GLY A 105 -8.79 -1.29 -1.64
N GLN A 106 -8.46 -1.76 -0.43
CA GLN A 106 -7.12 -1.67 0.15
C GLN A 106 -6.41 -3.01 0.05
N ARG A 107 -5.27 -3.05 -0.66
CA ARG A 107 -4.46 -4.27 -0.77
C ARG A 107 -3.83 -4.60 0.57
N SER A 108 -4.00 -5.84 1.03
CA SER A 108 -3.50 -6.37 2.29
C SER A 108 -1.97 -6.37 2.40
N SER A 109 -1.25 -6.16 1.29
CA SER A 109 0.20 -6.40 1.22
C SER A 109 1.01 -5.31 0.50
N ALA A 110 0.44 -4.16 0.12
CA ALA A 110 1.06 -3.34 -0.93
C ALA A 110 1.42 -1.89 -0.62
N ASP A 111 1.18 -1.38 0.59
CA ASP A 111 1.77 -0.09 1.02
C ASP A 111 3.03 -0.29 1.89
N LEU A 112 3.76 -1.38 1.64
CA LEU A 112 5.11 -1.48 2.14
C LEU A 112 5.99 -0.59 1.27
N SER A 113 6.61 0.42 1.87
CA SER A 113 7.63 1.22 1.22
C SER A 113 8.74 0.31 0.65
N THR A 114 9.50 0.83 -0.32
CA THR A 114 10.65 0.12 -0.90
C THR A 114 11.60 -0.41 0.18
N GLU A 115 11.75 0.34 1.28
CA GLU A 115 12.57 -0.04 2.42
C GLU A 115 11.99 -1.23 3.18
N GLU A 116 10.69 -1.21 3.51
CA GLU A 116 10.03 -2.30 4.23
C GLU A 116 9.98 -3.60 3.41
N SER A 117 9.73 -3.48 2.11
CA SER A 117 9.76 -4.61 1.17
C SER A 117 11.15 -5.24 1.10
N LEU A 118 12.20 -4.42 1.04
CA LEU A 118 13.59 -4.88 1.06
C LEU A 118 13.92 -5.55 2.41
N LEU A 119 13.55 -4.95 3.54
CA LEU A 119 13.76 -5.50 4.87
C LEU A 119 13.14 -6.90 5.00
N LEU A 120 11.87 -7.05 4.61
CA LEU A 120 11.19 -8.35 4.65
C LEU A 120 11.84 -9.39 3.74
N SER A 121 12.26 -9.00 2.53
CA SER A 121 12.93 -9.90 1.59
C SER A 121 14.24 -10.46 2.18
N ARG A 122 15.06 -9.59 2.78
CA ARG A 122 16.33 -9.94 3.41
C ARG A 122 16.10 -10.75 4.67
N TYR A 123 15.14 -10.34 5.50
CA TYR A 123 14.78 -11.04 6.72
C TYR A 123 14.35 -12.48 6.42
N ARG A 124 13.52 -12.73 5.40
CA ARG A 124 13.08 -14.09 5.04
C ARG A 124 14.24 -15.00 4.63
N GLN A 125 15.20 -14.47 3.89
CA GLN A 125 16.40 -15.20 3.40
C GLN A 125 17.50 -15.35 4.47
N ALA A 126 17.42 -14.62 5.57
CA ALA A 126 18.45 -14.62 6.60
C ALA A 126 18.46 -15.92 7.45
N SER A 127 19.64 -16.24 7.99
CA SER A 127 19.83 -17.35 8.92
C SER A 127 19.12 -17.10 10.26
N PRO A 128 18.83 -18.15 11.05
CA PRO A 128 18.11 -18.01 12.32
C PRO A 128 18.79 -17.02 13.30
N ALA A 129 20.12 -17.03 13.35
CA ALA A 129 20.90 -16.11 14.20
C ALA A 129 20.71 -14.64 13.79
N VAL A 130 20.70 -14.36 12.48
CA VAL A 130 20.49 -12.99 11.96
C VAL A 130 19.06 -12.52 12.19
N LYS A 131 18.07 -13.41 12.08
CA LYS A 131 16.68 -13.08 12.39
C LYS A 131 16.51 -12.68 13.86
N LEU A 132 17.15 -13.39 14.79
CA LEU A 132 17.16 -13.05 16.22
C LEU A 132 17.89 -11.73 16.48
N ALA A 133 19.01 -11.48 15.79
CA ALA A 133 19.74 -10.22 15.91
C ALA A 133 18.90 -9.02 15.44
N VAL A 134 18.20 -9.15 14.30
CA VAL A 134 17.28 -8.12 13.80
C VAL A 134 16.13 -7.88 14.77
N GLN A 135 15.52 -8.94 15.30
CA GLN A 135 14.47 -8.81 16.32
C GLN A 135 15.01 -8.13 17.59
N GLY A 136 16.20 -8.51 18.05
CA GLY A 136 16.86 -7.89 19.21
C GLY A 136 17.19 -6.41 18.98
N ALA A 137 17.64 -6.04 17.78
CA ALA A 137 17.90 -4.65 17.42
C ALA A 137 16.61 -3.81 17.39
N LEU A 138 15.53 -4.35 16.82
CA LEU A 138 14.23 -3.68 16.72
C LEU A 138 13.54 -3.55 18.08
N LEU A 139 13.59 -4.59 18.91
CA LEU A 139 12.97 -4.62 20.25
C LEU A 139 13.80 -3.89 21.30
N GLY A 140 15.13 -3.94 21.18
CA GLY A 140 16.06 -3.36 22.14
C GLY A 140 16.23 -1.85 22.00
N GLY A 141 15.85 -1.25 20.86
CA GLY A 141 15.85 0.21 20.68
C GLY A 141 17.20 0.90 20.89
N THR A 142 18.31 0.16 20.94
CA THR A 142 19.64 0.74 21.07
C THR A 142 20.25 0.86 19.69
N ALA A 143 20.03 2.00 19.03
CA ALA A 143 21.08 2.49 18.15
C ALA A 143 22.36 2.56 18.99
N PRO A 144 23.52 2.05 18.55
CA PRO A 144 24.75 2.26 19.26
C PRO A 144 25.12 3.75 19.14
N ALA A 145 24.61 4.56 20.08
CA ALA A 145 25.24 5.82 20.46
C ALA A 145 26.46 5.45 21.31
N GLY A 146 27.51 4.96 20.66
CA GLY A 146 28.71 4.50 21.33
C GLY A 146 29.88 4.61 20.40
N SER A 147 30.73 5.59 20.65
CA SER A 147 32.03 5.75 20.01
C SER A 147 32.75 4.40 19.95
N THR A 148 33.01 3.89 18.76
CA THR A 148 33.86 2.73 18.54
C THR A 148 35.27 3.09 19.02
N PHE A 149 35.63 2.70 20.24
CA PHE A 149 37.01 2.78 20.71
C PHE A 149 37.80 1.67 19.99
N VAL A 150 38.44 2.03 18.88
CA VAL A 150 39.29 1.12 18.11
C VAL A 150 40.63 0.99 18.84
N THR A 151 40.82 -0.08 19.58
CA THR A 151 42.12 -0.47 20.10
C THR A 151 43.01 -1.00 18.98
N HIS A 152 44.02 -0.23 18.59
CA HIS A 152 45.10 -0.73 17.75
C HIS A 152 46.22 -1.33 18.63
N GLY A 153 46.48 -2.63 18.49
CA GLY A 153 47.55 -3.34 19.20
C GLY A 153 47.04 -4.54 20.02
N ASN A 154 47.96 -5.22 20.72
CA ASN A 154 47.62 -6.34 21.60
C ASN A 154 47.21 -5.81 22.98
N VAL A 155 45.92 -5.86 23.30
CA VAL A 155 45.35 -5.38 24.57
C VAL A 155 44.77 -6.56 25.34
N GLY A 156 45.11 -6.70 26.63
CA GLY A 156 44.66 -7.82 27.46
C GLY A 156 43.19 -7.73 27.88
N GLN A 157 42.70 -6.53 28.21
CA GLN A 157 41.32 -6.33 28.63
C GLN A 157 40.88 -4.89 28.33
N VAL A 158 39.69 -4.72 27.74
CA VAL A 158 39.02 -3.43 27.54
C VAL A 158 37.70 -3.48 28.30
N ILE A 159 37.45 -2.47 29.14
CA ILE A 159 36.20 -2.34 29.89
C ILE A 159 35.47 -1.12 29.36
N HIS A 160 34.22 -1.30 28.93
CA HIS A 160 33.34 -0.22 28.51
C HIS A 160 32.39 0.11 29.67
N GLY A 161 32.49 1.32 30.21
CA GLY A 161 31.68 1.81 31.35
C GLY A 161 32.48 2.01 32.64
N ASP A 162 31.77 2.35 33.72
CA ASP A 162 32.38 2.63 35.04
C ASP A 162 32.76 1.33 35.76
N VAL A 163 33.95 1.31 36.36
CA VAL A 163 34.45 0.21 37.18
C VAL A 163 34.50 0.66 38.63
N VAL A 164 33.73 -0.01 39.49
CA VAL A 164 33.80 0.16 40.94
C VAL A 164 34.48 -1.07 41.52
N ASN A 165 35.70 -0.92 42.00
CA ASN A 165 36.43 -1.97 42.70
C ASN A 165 36.26 -1.78 44.21
N THR A 166 35.85 -2.83 44.90
CA THR A 166 35.77 -2.88 46.37
C THR A 166 37.11 -3.19 47.02
N GLU A 167 38.10 -3.65 46.25
CA GLU A 167 39.44 -4.01 46.72
C GLU A 167 40.54 -3.28 45.91
N PRO A 168 41.76 -3.08 46.47
CA PRO A 168 42.85 -2.43 45.76
C PRO A 168 43.28 -3.22 44.52
N LEU A 169 43.25 -2.56 43.36
CA LEU A 169 43.75 -3.12 42.10
C LEU A 169 45.28 -2.98 42.03
N PHE A 170 46.00 -4.11 42.08
CA PHE A 170 47.44 -4.14 41.87
C PHE A 170 47.78 -4.28 40.38
N VAL A 171 48.15 -3.18 39.73
CA VAL A 171 48.72 -3.19 38.36
C VAL A 171 50.24 -3.38 38.50
N GLY A 172 50.65 -4.63 38.70
CA GLY A 172 52.05 -4.99 38.96
C GLY A 172 52.91 -5.00 37.70
N GLY A 173 54.09 -4.37 37.79
CA GLY A 173 55.22 -4.60 36.89
C GLY A 173 56.31 -5.43 37.60
N GLU A 174 56.96 -6.32 36.87
CA GLU A 174 58.02 -7.17 37.41
C GLU A 174 59.23 -6.30 37.83
N PRO A 175 59.73 -6.41 39.08
CA PRO A 175 60.85 -5.59 39.52
C PRO A 175 62.13 -5.96 38.77
N LYS A 176 62.74 -4.98 38.09
CA LYS A 176 63.97 -5.14 37.32
C LYS A 176 65.12 -5.58 38.24
N LYS A 177 65.61 -6.82 38.07
CA LYS A 177 66.84 -7.28 38.73
C LYS A 177 68.01 -6.36 38.34
N ARG A 178 68.57 -5.65 39.32
CA ARG A 178 69.86 -4.94 39.16
C ARG A 178 70.96 -6.00 39.08
N LYS A 179 71.77 -5.93 38.02
CA LYS A 179 73.03 -6.65 37.88
C LYS A 179 74.07 -6.07 38.82
#